data_AF-A0A349UN14-F1
#
_entry.id   AF-A0A349UN14-F1
#
_cell.length_a   1.000
_cell.length_b   1.000
_cell.length_c   1.000
_cell.angle_alpha   90.00
_cell.angle_beta   90.00
_cell.angle_gamma   90.00
#
_symmetry.space_group_name_H-M   'P 1'
#
loop_
_entity.id
_entity.type
_entity.pdbx_description
1 polymer ?
#
loop_
_entity_poly.entity_id
_entity_poly.type
_entity_poly.pdbx_seq_one_letter_code
_entity_poly.pdbx_strand_id
1 'polypeptide(L)'
;LLAAIGASLLFRTPPSHVLPPVFVPSAQATEEPVRVELRVRTDGSYIHFTVDGSEPTEKSPAYEKALTVEPGTTIRARAFRKGWEPSEEASASYPLKAADTQPATAPQTQTAPADTQPTTATAG
;
A
#
# COMPACT_ATOMS: atom_id res chain seq x y z
N LEU A 1 -18.99 -30.29 56.04
CA LEU A 1 -17.71 -29.55 56.13
C LEU A 1 -17.35 -29.12 54.70
N LEU A 2 -17.55 -27.85 54.35
CA LEU A 2 -17.08 -27.30 53.06
C LEU A 2 -15.55 -27.18 53.12
N ALA A 3 -14.83 -27.68 52.12
CA ALA A 3 -13.43 -27.35 51.90
C ALA A 3 -13.33 -26.60 50.56
N ALA A 4 -12.69 -25.43 50.59
CA ALA A 4 -12.57 -24.50 49.50
C ALA A 4 -11.09 -24.30 49.10
N ILE A 5 -10.88 -23.73 47.91
CA ILE A 5 -9.72 -22.96 47.41
C ILE A 5 -8.44 -23.79 47.10
N GLY A 6 -7.78 -23.70 45.95
CA GLY A 6 -7.97 -22.84 44.79
C GLY A 6 -7.11 -23.30 43.62
N ALA A 7 -7.74 -23.44 42.46
CA ALA A 7 -7.01 -23.39 41.21
C ALA A 7 -6.80 -21.90 40.91
N SER A 8 -5.67 -21.33 41.33
CA SER A 8 -5.15 -20.13 40.68
C SER A 8 -4.78 -20.54 39.26
N LEU A 9 -5.78 -20.54 38.37
CA LEU A 9 -5.54 -20.28 36.97
C LEU A 9 -4.83 -18.93 36.97
N LEU A 10 -3.50 -18.95 36.82
CA LEU A 10 -2.78 -17.76 36.43
C LEU A 10 -3.45 -17.33 35.13
N PHE A 11 -4.39 -16.38 35.22
CA PHE A 11 -4.93 -15.68 34.07
C PHE A 11 -3.75 -14.90 33.49
N ARG A 12 -2.89 -15.58 32.73
CA ARG A 12 -2.11 -14.96 31.69
C ARG A 12 -3.15 -14.48 30.70
N THR A 13 -3.71 -13.30 30.95
CA THR A 13 -4.35 -12.52 29.89
C THR A 13 -3.34 -12.51 28.75
N PRO A 14 -3.69 -13.07 27.57
CA PRO A 14 -2.78 -13.02 26.44
C PRO A 14 -2.42 -11.54 26.21
N PRO A 15 -1.15 -11.21 25.96
CA PRO A 15 -0.78 -9.84 25.66
C PRO A 15 -1.57 -9.40 24.42
N SER A 16 -2.30 -8.30 24.55
CA SER A 16 -3.07 -7.77 23.45
C SER A 16 -2.14 -7.01 22.50
N HIS A 17 -2.28 -7.26 21.20
CA HIS A 17 -1.48 -6.64 20.14
C HIS A 17 -2.28 -5.53 19.43
N VAL A 18 -1.60 -4.47 19.02
CA VAL A 18 -2.21 -3.34 18.31
C VAL A 18 -2.37 -3.68 16.82
N LEU A 19 -3.51 -3.32 16.22
CA LEU A 19 -3.72 -3.51 14.79
C LEU A 19 -2.84 -2.57 13.96
N PRO A 20 -2.35 -3.00 12.79
CA PRO A 20 -1.52 -2.15 11.94
C PRO A 20 -2.27 -0.91 11.42
N PRO A 21 -1.56 0.21 11.19
CA PRO A 21 -2.12 1.37 10.51
C PRO A 21 -2.65 1.04 9.12
N VAL A 22 -3.70 1.74 8.70
CA VAL A 22 -4.24 1.73 7.35
C VAL A 22 -4.00 3.09 6.71
N PHE A 23 -3.56 3.09 5.46
CA PHE A 23 -3.33 4.27 4.64
C PHE A 23 -4.60 4.60 3.82
N VAL A 24 -5.02 5.85 3.84
CA VAL A 24 -6.17 6.35 3.07
C VAL A 24 -5.77 7.63 2.32
N PRO A 25 -5.70 7.61 0.98
CA PRO A 25 -5.88 6.45 0.12
C PRO A 25 -4.82 5.37 0.35
N SER A 26 -5.10 4.15 -0.11
CA SER A 26 -4.09 3.08 -0.11
C SER A 26 -2.99 3.38 -1.13
N ALA A 27 -1.92 2.57 -1.11
CA ALA A 27 -0.85 2.63 -2.11
C ALA A 27 -1.41 2.67 -3.54
N GLN A 28 -0.96 3.65 -4.32
CA GLN A 28 -1.40 3.87 -5.69
C GLN A 28 -0.38 4.74 -6.43
N ALA A 29 -0.29 4.56 -7.76
CA ALA A 29 0.51 5.45 -8.59
C ALA A 29 -0.15 6.82 -8.71
N THR A 30 0.66 7.88 -8.71
CA THR A 30 0.18 9.26 -8.76
C THR A 30 1.07 10.14 -9.62
N GLU A 31 0.48 11.15 -10.25
CA GLU A 31 1.21 12.20 -11.01
C GLU A 31 1.39 13.47 -10.15
N GLU A 32 0.52 13.66 -9.15
CA GLU A 32 0.49 14.82 -8.24
C GLU A 32 0.68 14.39 -6.78
N PRO A 33 0.99 15.34 -5.87
CA PRO A 33 1.06 15.05 -4.44
C PRO A 33 -0.27 14.52 -3.89
N VAL A 34 -0.21 13.47 -3.08
CA VAL A 34 -1.39 12.82 -2.49
C VAL A 34 -1.50 13.17 -1.01
N ARG A 35 -2.70 13.54 -0.57
CA ARG A 35 -3.00 13.69 0.86
C ARG A 35 -3.34 12.32 1.46
N VAL A 36 -2.47 11.81 2.33
CA VAL A 36 -2.57 10.49 2.95
C VAL A 36 -2.93 10.63 4.44
N GLU A 37 -4.01 9.98 4.83
CA GLU A 37 -4.41 9.80 6.23
C GLU A 37 -4.01 8.42 6.74
N LEU A 38 -3.43 8.38 7.93
CA LEU A 38 -3.15 7.16 8.67
C LEU A 38 -4.27 6.93 9.70
N ARG A 39 -4.81 5.72 9.74
CA ARG A 39 -5.88 5.32 10.68
C ARG A 39 -5.53 4.01 11.36
N VAL A 40 -5.94 3.86 12.62
CA VAL A 40 -5.79 2.62 13.38
C VAL A 40 -7.09 2.32 14.09
N ARG A 41 -7.54 1.06 14.03
CA ARG A 41 -8.83 0.65 14.63
C ARG A 41 -8.72 0.30 16.12
N THR A 42 -7.51 0.12 16.63
CA THR A 42 -7.28 -0.13 18.06
C THR A 42 -7.40 1.18 18.82
N ASP A 43 -8.44 1.32 19.63
CA ASP A 43 -8.67 2.53 20.43
C ASP A 43 -7.51 2.83 21.39
N GLY A 44 -7.20 4.12 21.55
CA GLY A 44 -6.14 4.60 22.42
C GLY A 44 -4.72 4.30 21.93
N SER A 45 -4.56 3.91 20.65
CA SER A 45 -3.25 3.78 20.02
C SER A 45 -2.81 5.08 19.34
N TYR A 46 -1.50 5.24 19.18
CA TYR A 46 -0.85 6.34 18.47
C TYR A 46 0.05 5.77 17.37
N ILE A 47 0.24 6.52 16.29
CA ILE A 47 0.95 6.06 15.09
C ILE A 47 2.25 6.85 14.95
N HIS A 48 3.35 6.15 14.70
CA HIS A 48 4.62 6.75 14.27
C HIS A 48 4.94 6.31 12.84
N PHE A 49 5.63 7.16 12.10
CA PHE A 49 5.92 6.92 10.68
C PHE A 49 7.31 7.37 10.27
N THR A 50 7.74 6.89 9.11
CA THR A 50 8.99 7.26 8.44
C THR A 50 8.74 7.35 6.93
N VAL A 51 9.51 8.20 6.25
CA VAL A 51 9.47 8.39 4.80
C VAL A 51 10.82 8.12 4.13
N ASP A 52 11.86 7.88 4.94
CA ASP A 52 13.22 7.54 4.52
C ASP A 52 13.43 6.03 4.35
N GLY A 53 12.40 5.23 4.62
CA GLY A 53 12.44 3.77 4.53
C GLY A 53 12.96 3.06 5.78
N SER A 54 13.32 3.78 6.84
CA SER A 54 13.69 3.18 8.14
C SER A 54 12.48 2.62 8.89
N GLU A 55 12.69 1.67 9.81
CA GLU A 55 11.61 1.09 10.62
C GLU A 55 11.05 2.14 11.61
N PRO A 56 9.72 2.34 11.67
CA PRO A 56 9.12 3.25 12.63
C PRO A 56 9.23 2.73 14.07
N THR A 57 9.74 3.57 14.96
CA THR A 57 9.81 3.33 16.42
C THR A 57 9.04 4.41 17.17
N GLU A 58 8.87 4.27 18.49
CA GLU A 58 8.26 5.34 19.33
C GLU A 58 9.06 6.66 19.34
N LYS A 59 10.30 6.65 18.84
CA LYS A 59 11.13 7.85 18.67
C LYS A 59 10.99 8.49 17.29
N SER A 60 10.38 7.79 16.33
CA SER A 60 10.10 8.34 15.00
C SER A 60 9.04 9.45 15.10
N PRO A 61 8.87 10.29 14.08
CA PRO A 61 7.80 11.29 14.07
C PRO A 61 6.42 10.70 14.32
N ALA A 62 5.66 11.34 15.22
CA ALA A 62 4.27 10.97 15.49
C ALA A 62 3.35 11.50 14.38
N TYR A 63 2.36 10.71 14.00
CA TYR A 63 1.32 11.15 13.06
C TYR A 63 0.27 11.98 13.79
N GLU A 64 0.21 13.28 13.49
CA GLU A 64 -0.74 14.23 14.09
C GLU A 64 -1.74 14.79 13.08
N LYS A 65 -1.36 14.83 11.79
CA LYS A 65 -2.13 15.38 10.68
C LYS A 65 -1.84 14.62 9.40
N ALA A 66 -2.77 14.69 8.44
CA ALA A 66 -2.59 14.09 7.12
C ALA A 66 -1.26 14.51 6.49
N LEU A 67 -0.63 13.55 5.82
CA LEU A 67 0.67 13.71 5.16
C LEU A 67 0.44 14.13 3.71
N THR A 68 1.15 15.15 3.24
CA THR A 68 1.25 15.43 1.80
C THR A 68 2.43 14.62 1.26
N VAL A 69 2.17 13.74 0.31
CA VAL A 69 3.13 12.74 -0.17
C VAL A 69 3.43 12.98 -1.63
N GLU A 70 4.68 13.29 -1.93
CA GLU A 70 5.16 13.49 -3.30
C GLU A 70 5.23 12.16 -4.07
N PRO A 71 4.99 12.16 -5.39
CA PRO A 71 5.20 10.98 -6.23
C PRO A 71 6.61 10.40 -6.07
N GLY A 72 6.71 9.07 -5.98
CA GLY A 72 7.95 8.33 -5.70
C GLY A 72 8.22 8.06 -4.22
N THR A 73 7.37 8.54 -3.30
CA THR A 73 7.57 8.37 -1.86
C THR A 73 6.97 7.05 -1.35
N THR A 74 7.65 6.41 -0.40
CA THR A 74 7.12 5.28 0.37
C THR A 74 7.03 5.66 1.83
N ILE A 75 5.89 5.44 2.45
CA ILE A 75 5.67 5.66 3.88
C ILE A 75 5.66 4.31 4.59
N ARG A 76 6.32 4.23 5.74
CA ARG A 76 6.18 3.14 6.71
C ARG A 76 5.54 3.68 7.96
N ALA A 77 4.65 2.93 8.58
CA ALA A 77 3.94 3.32 9.77
C ALA A 77 3.77 2.15 10.75
N ARG A 78 3.83 2.43 12.04
CA ARG A 78 3.58 1.47 13.11
C ARG A 78 2.73 2.11 14.20
N ALA A 79 1.79 1.35 14.74
CA ALA A 79 0.93 1.77 15.83
C ALA A 79 1.40 1.20 17.16
N PHE A 80 1.27 2.00 18.21
CA PHE A 80 1.73 1.69 19.55
C PHE A 80 0.62 2.00 20.55
N ARG A 81 0.63 1.30 21.67
CA ARG A 81 -0.27 1.54 22.80
C ARG A 81 0.41 1.06 24.08
N LYS A 82 0.34 1.88 25.13
CA LYS A 82 0.97 1.57 26.41
C LYS A 82 0.43 0.25 26.99
N GLY A 83 1.34 -0.65 27.34
CA GLY A 83 1.01 -1.97 27.92
C GLY A 83 0.49 -3.00 26.91
N TRP A 84 0.57 -2.71 25.62
CA TRP A 84 0.22 -3.61 24.52
C TRP A 84 1.46 -3.87 23.66
N GLU A 85 1.45 -4.98 22.93
CA GLU A 85 2.49 -5.23 21.94
C GLU A 85 2.28 -4.28 20.73
N PRO A 86 3.33 -3.61 20.21
CA PRO A 86 3.22 -2.71 19.06
C PRO A 86 2.78 -3.45 17.81
N SER A 87 2.05 -2.79 16.91
CA SER A 87 1.54 -3.40 15.67
C SER A 87 2.63 -3.99 14.79
N GLU A 88 2.26 -4.79 13.80
CA GLU A 88 3.15 -5.02 12.65
C GLU A 88 3.40 -3.69 11.91
N GLU A 89 4.53 -3.60 11.20
CA GLU A 89 4.80 -2.46 10.32
C GLU A 89 3.86 -2.51 9.11
N ALA A 90 3.22 -1.39 8.80
CA ALA A 90 2.46 -1.20 7.57
C ALA A 90 3.23 -0.28 6.62
N SER A 91 3.18 -0.54 5.32
CA SER A 91 3.83 0.29 4.30
C SER A 91 2.90 0.60 3.13
N ALA A 92 3.00 1.81 2.59
CA ALA A 92 2.33 2.23 1.36
C ALA A 92 3.29 2.99 0.45
N SER A 93 3.32 2.59 -0.82
CA SER A 93 4.14 3.22 -1.85
C SER A 93 3.28 4.03 -2.81
N TYR A 94 3.74 5.24 -3.15
CA TYR A 94 3.07 6.15 -4.06
C TYR A 94 3.99 6.44 -5.25
N PRO A 95 4.21 5.47 -6.17
CA PRO A 95 5.13 5.67 -7.28
C PRO A 95 4.65 6.76 -8.22
N LEU A 96 5.60 7.45 -8.87
CA LEU A 96 5.29 8.34 -9.97
C LEU A 96 4.62 7.51 -11.08
N LYS A 97 3.41 7.91 -11.48
CA LYS A 97 2.72 7.31 -12.61
C LYS A 97 3.46 7.73 -13.88
N ALA A 98 3.85 6.74 -14.68
CA ALA A 98 4.47 7.01 -15.97
C ALA A 98 3.45 7.77 -16.85
N ALA A 99 3.90 8.82 -17.52
CA ALA A 99 3.11 9.41 -18.59
C ALA A 99 2.89 8.31 -19.63
N ASP A 100 1.64 8.08 -20.00
CA ASP A 100 1.30 7.22 -21.13
C ASP A 100 1.81 7.92 -22.41
N THR A 101 3.11 7.80 -22.69
CA THR A 101 3.62 8.03 -24.05
C THR A 101 3.21 6.81 -24.84
N GLN A 102 1.91 6.69 -25.14
CA GLN A 102 1.48 5.88 -26.25
C GLN A 102 2.30 6.38 -27.45
N PRO A 103 3.15 5.55 -28.07
CA PRO A 103 3.75 5.92 -29.33
C PRO A 103 2.58 6.30 -30.22
N ALA A 104 2.53 7.54 -30.69
CA ALA A 104 1.60 7.90 -31.74
C ALA A 104 1.83 6.86 -32.84
N THR A 105 0.86 5.97 -33.03
CA THR A 105 0.91 5.03 -34.13
C THR A 105 1.04 5.92 -35.36
N ALA A 106 2.22 5.90 -36.00
CA ALA A 106 2.39 6.49 -37.31
C ALA A 106 1.19 6.05 -38.18
N PRO A 107 0.67 6.90 -39.08
CA PRO A 107 -0.45 6.50 -39.93
C PRO A 107 -0.12 5.16 -40.57
N GLN A 108 -0.90 4.13 -40.22
CA GLN A 108 -0.72 2.82 -40.82
C GLN A 108 -1.16 2.97 -42.26
N THR A 109 -0.19 3.19 -43.16
CA THR A 109 -0.40 2.94 -44.58
C THR A 109 -0.67 1.45 -44.67
N GLN A 110 -1.95 1.08 -44.73
CA GLN A 110 -2.35 -0.21 -45.27
C GLN A 110 -1.85 -0.24 -46.71
N THR A 111 -0.65 -0.76 -46.92
CA THR A 111 -0.27 -1.29 -48.21
C THR A 111 -1.07 -2.58 -48.37
N ALA A 112 -2.18 -2.50 -49.09
CA ALA A 112 -2.83 -3.67 -49.64
C ALA A 112 -1.77 -4.48 -50.39
N PRO A 113 -1.65 -5.81 -50.20
CA PRO A 113 -0.95 -6.62 -51.17
C PRO A 113 -1.74 -6.53 -52.48
N ALA A 114 -1.14 -5.92 -53.50
CA ALA A 114 -1.58 -6.05 -54.86
C ALA A 114 -1.40 -7.53 -55.25
N ASP A 115 -2.47 -8.32 -55.14
CA ASP A 115 -2.51 -9.63 -55.79
C ASP A 115 -2.55 -9.37 -57.30
N THR A 116 -1.37 -9.45 -57.92
CA THR A 116 -1.25 -9.69 -59.35
C THR A 116 -1.74 -11.10 -59.63
N GLN A 117 -3.01 -11.20 -60.00
CA GLN A 117 -3.56 -12.42 -60.58
C GLN A 117 -2.76 -12.79 -61.84
N PRO A 118 -2.11 -13.97 -61.92
CA PRO A 118 -1.50 -14.42 -63.14
C PRO A 118 -2.58 -14.87 -64.12
N THR A 119 -2.48 -14.35 -65.35
CA THR A 119 -3.22 -14.82 -66.52
C THR A 119 -2.87 -16.28 -66.83
N THR A 120 -3.86 -17.14 -67.01
CA THR A 120 -3.72 -18.35 -67.84
C THR A 120 -4.91 -18.47 -68.77
N ALA A 121 -4.65 -18.17 -70.04
CA ALA A 121 -5.41 -18.73 -71.14
C ALA A 121 -4.92 -20.16 -71.37
N THR A 122 -5.82 -21.11 -71.66
CA THR A 122 -5.56 -22.22 -72.59
C THR A 122 -6.89 -22.77 -73.08
N ALA A 123 -6.97 -22.90 -74.41
CA ALA A 123 -8.10 -23.36 -75.21
C ALA A 123 -8.31 -24.88 -75.12
N GLY A 124 -9.53 -25.31 -75.44
CA GLY A 124 -9.93 -26.69 -75.66
C GLY A 124 -11.43 -26.81 -75.85
#